data_AF-A0A7D9D3Y6-F1
#
_entry.id   AF-A0A7D9D3Y6-F1
#
_cell.length_a   1.000
_cell.length_b   1.000
_cell.length_c   1.000
_cell.angle_alpha   90.00
_cell.angle_beta   90.00
_cell.angle_gamma   90.00
#
_symmetry.space_group_name_H-M   'P 1'
#
loop_
_entity.id
_entity.type
_entity.pdbx_description
1 polymer ?
#
loop_
_entity_poly.entity_id
_entity_poly.type
_entity_poly.pdbx_seq_one_letter_code
_entity_poly.pdbx_strand_id
1 'polypeptide(L)' 'RQAYMFICKEIGSKWKDFARNLQYPEGEIDSLSEILKYNEEYFDRRCAKSRLLNALRDARRRDLALKVESIF' A
#
# COMPACT_ATOMS: atom_id res chain seq x y z
N ARG A 1 4.37 7.31 -7.90
CA ARG A 1 5.38 6.31 -8.35
C ARG A 1 6.47 5.93 -7.35
N GLN A 2 7.37 6.80 -6.87
CA GLN A 2 8.46 6.38 -5.96
C GLN A 2 7.98 5.68 -4.69
N ALA A 3 6.94 6.22 -4.03
CA ALA A 3 6.38 5.61 -2.83
C ALA A 3 5.83 4.19 -3.07
N TYR A 4 5.20 3.94 -4.23
CA TYR A 4 4.69 2.61 -4.59
C TYR A 4 5.83 1.59 -4.76
N MET A 5 6.90 1.97 -5.47
CA MET A 5 8.08 1.12 -5.62
C MET A 5 8.73 0.82 -4.26
N PHE A 6 8.77 1.82 -3.38
CA PHE A 6 9.30 1.67 -2.04
C PHE A 6 8.46 0.70 -1.19
N ILE A 7 7.14 0.80 -1.23
CA ILE A 7 6.24 -0.16 -0.58
C ILE A 7 6.51 -1.58 -1.11
N CYS A 8 6.55 -1.76 -2.43
CA CYS A 8 6.84 -3.07 -3.03
C CYS A 8 8.13 -3.70 -2.52
N LYS A 9 9.19 -2.89 -2.38
CA LYS A 9 10.50 -3.36 -1.95
C LYS A 9 10.55 -3.73 -0.46
N GLU A 10 9.93 -2.90 0.39
CA GLU A 10 10.16 -2.95 1.84
C GLU A 10 9.09 -3.72 2.62
N ILE A 11 7.92 -3.98 2.03
CA ILE A 11 6.79 -4.53 2.80
C ILE A 11 6.97 -6.01 3.18
N GLY A 12 7.72 -6.76 2.39
CA GLY A 12 8.05 -8.17 2.64
C GLY A 12 6.81 -9.06 2.83
N SER A 13 6.87 -10.01 3.77
CA SER A 13 5.80 -10.97 4.04
C SER A 13 4.49 -10.34 4.56
N LYS A 14 4.51 -9.05 4.95
CA LYS A 14 3.32 -8.31 5.41
C LYS A 14 2.45 -7.78 4.29
N TRP A 15 2.82 -7.98 3.02
CA TRP A 15 2.05 -7.47 1.89
C TRP A 15 0.60 -7.98 1.85
N LYS A 16 0.33 -9.22 2.26
CA LYS A 16 -1.03 -9.77 2.33
C LYS A 16 -1.87 -9.12 3.44
N ASP A 17 -1.29 -8.88 4.61
CA ASP A 17 -1.96 -8.15 5.70
C ASP A 17 -2.28 -6.71 5.25
N PHE A 18 -1.36 -6.07 4.54
CA PHE A 18 -1.55 -4.75 3.95
C PHE A 18 -2.66 -4.74 2.88
N ALA A 19 -2.67 -5.71 1.97
CA ALA A 19 -3.70 -5.88 0.95
C ALA A 19 -5.11 -6.00 1.54
N ARG A 20 -5.26 -6.82 2.59
CA ARG A 20 -6.53 -6.98 3.32
C ARG A 20 -7.00 -5.68 3.94
N ASN A 21 -6.10 -4.90 4.54
CA ASN A 21 -6.44 -3.61 5.14
C ASN A 21 -6.81 -2.53 4.11
N LEU A 22 -6.33 -2.66 2.87
CA LEU A 22 -6.81 -1.84 1.75
C LEU A 22 -8.20 -2.25 1.25
N GLN A 23 -8.79 -3.30 1.82
CA GLN A 23 -10.09 -3.87 1.46
C GLN A 23 -10.18 -4.31 -0.01
N TYR A 24 -9.06 -4.77 -0.57
CA TYR A 24 -9.11 -5.43 -1.87
C TYR A 24 -9.69 -6.84 -1.71
N PRO A 25 -10.52 -7.31 -2.67
CA PRO A 25 -11.08 -8.66 -2.63
C PRO A 25 -9.95 -9.70 -2.65
N GLU A 26 -9.91 -10.59 -1.64
CA GLU A 26 -8.82 -11.56 -1.46
C GLU A 26 -8.71 -12.56 -2.63
N GLY A 27 -9.75 -12.69 -3.47
CA GLY A 27 -9.79 -13.52 -4.66
C GLY A 27 -9.31 -12.85 -5.96
N GLU A 28 -9.01 -11.54 -5.95
CA GLU A 28 -8.55 -10.80 -7.14
C GLU A 28 -7.06 -10.39 -7.05
N ILE A 29 -6.36 -10.82 -6.00
CA ILE A 29 -5.02 -10.33 -5.69
C ILE A 29 -3.98 -11.43 -5.89
N ASP A 30 -3.38 -11.45 -7.06
CA ASP A 30 -2.22 -12.30 -7.35
C ASP A 30 -0.90 -11.59 -7.01
N SER A 31 -0.87 -10.25 -7.00
CA SER A 31 0.35 -9.50 -6.72
C SER A 31 0.16 -8.17 -5.99
N LEU A 32 1.17 -7.78 -5.20
CA LEU A 32 1.25 -6.45 -4.58
C LEU A 32 1.33 -5.32 -5.61
N SER A 33 1.99 -5.56 -6.74
CA SER A 33 2.10 -4.58 -7.84
C SER A 33 0.74 -4.17 -8.41
N GLU A 34 -0.18 -5.12 -8.55
CA GLU A 34 -1.53 -4.84 -9.06
C GLU A 34 -2.33 -3.99 -8.08
N ILE A 35 -2.25 -4.29 -6.78
CA ILE A 35 -2.89 -3.49 -5.73
C ILE A 35 -2.42 -2.03 -5.78
N LEU A 36 -1.11 -1.82 -5.89
CA LEU A 36 -0.54 -0.48 -5.91
C LEU A 36 -0.87 0.26 -7.21
N LYS A 37 -0.89 -0.45 -8.34
CA LYS A 37 -1.31 0.10 -9.64
C LYS A 37 -2.77 0.53 -9.61
N TYR A 38 -3.67 -0.34 -9.12
CA TYR A 38 -5.08 0.00 -8.94
C TYR A 38 -5.24 1.23 -8.04
N ASN A 39 -4.48 1.28 -6.93
CA ASN A 39 -4.55 2.42 -6.02
C ASN A 39 -4.10 3.74 -6.69
N GLU A 40 -3.15 3.69 -7.62
CA GLU A 40 -2.69 4.84 -8.41
C GLU A 40 -3.69 5.25 -9.51
N GLU A 41 -4.40 4.28 -10.11
CA GLU A 41 -5.32 4.52 -11.23
C GLU A 41 -6.72 5.00 -10.79
N TYR A 42 -7.25 4.48 -9.68
CA TYR A 42 -8.65 4.68 -9.29
C TYR A 42 -8.87 5.70 -8.18
N PHE A 43 -7.82 6.16 -7.50
CA PHE A 43 -7.93 7.13 -6.41
C PHE A 43 -7.10 8.38 -6.69
N ASP A 44 -7.63 9.55 -6.34
CA ASP A 44 -6.85 10.78 -6.39
C ASP A 44 -5.67 10.71 -5.41
N ARG A 45 -4.66 11.56 -5.62
CA ARG A 45 -3.40 11.52 -4.86
C ARG A 45 -3.60 11.59 -3.34
N ARG A 46 -4.57 12.37 -2.83
CA ARG A 46 -4.79 12.50 -1.37
C ARG A 46 -5.43 11.24 -0.82
N CYS A 47 -6.47 10.74 -1.47
CA CYS A 47 -7.12 9.48 -1.07
C CYS A 47 -6.19 8.28 -1.20
N ALA A 48 -5.42 8.21 -2.29
CA ALA A 48 -4.41 7.18 -2.50
C ALA A 48 -3.36 7.19 -1.37
N LYS A 49 -2.83 8.35 -1.01
CA LYS A 49 -1.86 8.50 0.09
C LYS A 49 -2.45 8.04 1.43
N SER A 50 -3.62 8.54 1.82
CA SER A 50 -4.22 8.22 3.12
C SER A 50 -4.55 6.73 3.26
N ARG A 51 -5.09 6.11 2.19
CA ARG A 51 -5.38 4.67 2.15
C ARG A 51 -4.13 3.83 2.38
N LEU A 52 -3.04 4.11 1.66
CA LEU A 52 -1.78 3.38 1.79
C LEU A 52 -1.17 3.52 3.19
N LEU A 53 -1.15 4.75 3.72
CA LEU A 53 -0.58 5.01 5.05
C LEU A 53 -1.36 4.30 6.15
N ASN A 54 -2.70 4.33 6.08
CA ASN A 54 -3.55 3.64 7.05
C ASN A 54 -3.37 2.13 6.94
N ALA A 55 -3.41 1.56 5.74
CA ALA A 55 -3.21 0.13 5.55
C ALA A 55 -1.82 -0.34 6.02
N LEU A 56 -0.77 0.47 5.84
CA LEU A 56 0.56 0.16 6.39
C LEU A 56 0.56 0.17 7.92
N ARG A 57 -0.10 1.15 8.55
CA ARG A 57 -0.23 1.24 10.00
C ARG A 57 -0.98 0.03 10.56
N ASP A 58 -2.07 -0.37 9.91
CA ASP A 58 -2.91 -1.50 10.31
C ASP A 58 -2.23 -2.85 10.06
N ALA A 59 -1.39 -2.94 9.03
CA ALA A 59 -0.50 -4.09 8.78
C ALA A 59 0.71 -4.17 9.72
N ARG A 60 0.75 -3.35 10.79
CA ARG A 60 1.85 -3.26 11.75
C ARG A 60 3.18 -2.83 11.13
N ARG A 61 3.13 -2.07 10.03
CA ARG A 61 4.28 -1.47 9.34
C ARG A 61 4.30 0.05 9.47
N ARG A 62 4.18 0.53 10.72
CA ARG A 62 4.27 1.98 11.04
C ARG A 62 5.61 2.58 10.62
N ASP A 63 6.69 1.80 10.72
CA ASP A 63 8.02 2.13 10.23
C ASP A 63 7.99 2.49 8.74
N LEU A 64 7.32 1.65 7.94
CA LEU A 64 7.19 1.83 6.51
C LEU A 64 6.25 2.99 6.19
N ALA A 65 5.14 3.13 6.94
CA ALA A 65 4.21 4.24 6.77
C ALA A 65 4.91 5.61 6.91
N LEU A 66 5.75 5.79 7.93
CA LEU A 66 6.50 7.04 8.14
C LEU A 66 7.47 7.33 6.99
N LYS A 67 8.19 6.31 6.51
CA LYS A 67 9.09 6.47 5.36
C LYS A 67 8.30 6.81 4.09
N VAL A 68 7.20 6.10 3.84
CA VAL A 68 6.31 6.33 2.69
C VAL A 68 5.71 7.75 2.73
N GLU A 69 5.33 8.24 3.91
CA GLU A 69 4.79 9.59 4.09
C GLU A 69 5.77 10.69 3.67
N SER A 70 7.07 10.50 3.94
CA SER A 70 8.13 11.43 3.52
C SER A 70 8.44 11.41 2.02
N ILE A 71 8.06 10.34 1.30
CA ILE A 71 8.32 10.18 -0.14
C ILE A 71 7.14 10.66 -0.99
N PHE A 72 5.95 10.76 -0.40
CA PHE A 72 4.68 11.04 -1.08
C PHE A 72 4.37 12.53 -1.25
#